data_AF-A0A372DCN7-F1
#
_entry.id   AF-A0A372DCN7-F1
#
_cell.length_a   1.000
_cell.length_b   1.000
_cell.length_c   1.000
_cell.angle_alpha   90.00
_cell.angle_beta   90.00
_cell.angle_gamma   90.00
#
_symmetry.space_group_name_H-M   'P 1'
#
loop_
_entity.id
_entity.type
_entity.pdbx_description
1 polymer ?
#
loop_
_entity_poly.entity_id
_entity_poly.type
_entity_poly.pdbx_seq_one_letter_code
_entity_poly.pdbx_strand_id
1 'polypeptide(L)'
;MKKRKSSKVFKSTIAPEEKLRYIGNHKQAFDIEPLYPLALFEEFVATTGDCIIECSGKIKQDQLYPARIDLQFSDKHHFHNIHTSIDFLKRAASRTDVNLNLDILATFLAGNFDYSKVQNILAGIDLRQNLGESKLKLFIRIGDYPAKMAVAKHLCNITPESEAMLRSDTLHIGFDFYLDGRSAIELYPELKKDEFNHPFIYNQLKTILSPEALKPLPLCNLFGIGLSPANEANVLYYHLENIEDFLSYFPINDTARRVHDFYLQQEGSRRMWVALSESEMKAGRINNVNLYYSKAFTSQNP
;
A
#
# COMPACT_ATOMS: atom_id res chain seq x y z
N MET A 1 -9.83 -41.34 39.58
CA MET A 1 -8.81 -40.62 38.79
C MET A 1 -9.28 -40.46 37.35
N LYS A 2 -9.76 -39.26 36.95
CA LYS A 2 -10.12 -38.97 35.55
C LYS A 2 -8.87 -38.48 34.80
N LYS A 3 -8.39 -39.25 33.82
CA LYS A 3 -7.31 -38.84 32.90
C LYS A 3 -7.85 -37.74 31.98
N ARG A 4 -7.37 -36.50 32.14
CA ARG A 4 -7.55 -35.43 31.16
C ARG A 4 -6.70 -35.75 29.93
N LYS A 5 -7.34 -35.99 28.78
CA LYS A 5 -6.67 -36.01 27.48
C LYS A 5 -6.29 -34.56 27.15
N SER A 6 -4.99 -34.28 27.16
CA SER A 6 -4.41 -33.07 26.59
C SER A 6 -4.54 -33.14 25.06
N SER A 7 -5.58 -32.52 24.50
CA SER A 7 -5.62 -32.21 23.07
C SER A 7 -4.59 -31.12 22.80
N LYS A 8 -3.43 -31.49 22.22
CA LYS A 8 -2.53 -30.52 21.61
C LYS A 8 -3.29 -29.88 20.46
N VAL A 9 -3.66 -28.61 20.62
CA VAL A 9 -4.11 -27.76 19.52
C VAL A 9 -2.89 -27.58 18.61
N PHE A 10 -2.87 -28.27 17.47
CA PHE A 10 -1.95 -27.91 16.40
C PHE A 10 -2.37 -26.53 15.90
N LYS A 11 -1.63 -25.49 16.28
CA LYS A 11 -1.71 -24.21 15.58
C LYS A 11 -1.19 -24.48 14.17
N SER A 12 -2.09 -24.41 13.19
CA SER A 12 -1.73 -24.36 11.77
C SER A 12 -0.85 -23.13 11.58
N THR A 13 0.47 -23.31 11.47
CA THR A 13 1.37 -22.25 11.02
C THR A 13 1.17 -22.09 9.53
N ILE A 14 0.87 -20.88 9.04
CA ILE A 14 0.94 -20.56 7.61
C ILE A 14 2.33 -21.01 7.13
N ALA A 15 2.38 -21.90 6.14
CA ALA A 15 3.66 -22.33 5.61
C ALA A 15 4.31 -21.12 4.90
N PRO A 16 5.55 -20.72 5.27
CA PRO A 16 6.27 -19.65 4.57
C PRO A 16 6.28 -19.84 3.04
N GLU A 17 6.26 -21.09 2.59
CA GLU A 17 6.18 -21.50 1.20
C GLU A 17 4.95 -20.95 0.45
N GLU A 18 3.78 -20.81 1.10
CA GLU A 18 2.58 -20.29 0.42
C GLU A 18 2.68 -18.80 0.13
N LYS A 19 3.21 -18.03 1.09
CA LYS A 19 3.49 -16.61 0.94
C LYS A 19 4.50 -16.37 -0.18
N LEU A 20 5.60 -17.13 -0.17
CA LEU A 20 6.64 -17.06 -1.19
C LEU A 20 6.16 -17.54 -2.56
N ARG A 21 5.28 -18.54 -2.62
CA ARG A 21 4.66 -19.00 -3.88
C ARG A 21 3.81 -17.90 -4.52
N TYR A 22 3.02 -17.16 -3.72
CA TYR A 22 2.24 -16.04 -4.26
C TYR A 22 3.12 -14.94 -4.87
N ILE A 23 4.20 -14.57 -4.17
CA ILE A 23 5.23 -13.66 -4.69
C ILE A 23 5.90 -14.24 -5.95
N GLY A 24 6.25 -15.52 -5.94
CA GLY A 24 6.87 -16.23 -7.06
C GLY A 24 6.01 -16.23 -8.32
N ASN A 25 4.70 -16.44 -8.18
CA ASN A 25 3.75 -16.39 -9.31
C ASN A 25 3.73 -15.00 -9.96
N HIS A 26 3.71 -13.93 -9.16
CA HIS A 26 3.78 -12.55 -9.65
C HIS A 26 5.10 -12.28 -10.38
N LYS A 27 6.22 -12.70 -9.77
CA LYS A 27 7.56 -12.58 -10.39
C LYS A 27 7.64 -13.28 -11.73
N GLN A 28 7.14 -14.51 -11.81
CA GLN A 28 7.17 -15.30 -13.04
C GLN A 28 6.26 -14.72 -14.12
N ALA A 29 5.05 -14.26 -13.77
CA ALA A 29 4.08 -13.74 -14.74
C ALA A 29 4.54 -12.46 -15.45
N PHE A 30 5.39 -11.68 -14.77
CA PHE A 30 5.85 -10.38 -15.24
C PHE A 30 7.37 -10.28 -15.36
N ASP A 31 8.05 -11.42 -15.45
CA ASP A 31 9.49 -11.53 -15.72
C ASP A 31 10.35 -10.65 -14.80
N ILE A 32 10.03 -10.65 -13.50
CA ILE A 32 10.75 -9.84 -12.50
C ILE A 32 12.16 -10.42 -12.29
N GLU A 33 13.16 -9.64 -12.69
CA GLU A 33 14.56 -9.94 -12.44
C GLU A 33 14.91 -9.97 -10.93
N PRO A 34 16.01 -10.63 -10.54
CA PRO A 34 16.48 -10.68 -9.15
C PRO A 34 17.07 -9.32 -8.70
N LEU A 35 16.23 -8.31 -8.59
CA LEU A 35 16.59 -6.96 -8.19
C LEU A 35 16.89 -6.88 -6.68
N TYR A 36 17.85 -6.05 -6.29
CA TYR A 36 18.11 -5.79 -4.88
C TYR A 36 17.07 -4.80 -4.29
N PRO A 37 16.51 -5.02 -3.09
CA PRO A 37 16.74 -6.10 -2.12
C PRO A 37 15.63 -7.17 -2.09
N LEU A 38 15.17 -7.65 -3.24
CA LEU A 38 14.02 -8.58 -3.33
C LEU A 38 14.19 -9.83 -2.45
N ALA A 39 15.36 -10.46 -2.45
CA ALA A 39 15.63 -11.64 -1.62
C ALA A 39 15.51 -11.34 -0.11
N LEU A 40 15.99 -10.16 0.34
CA LEU A 40 15.84 -9.75 1.75
C LEU A 40 14.37 -9.51 2.11
N PHE A 41 13.58 -9.00 1.15
CA PHE A 41 12.15 -8.83 1.34
C PHE A 41 11.42 -10.18 1.40
N GLU A 42 11.79 -11.14 0.56
CA GLU A 42 11.25 -12.52 0.61
C GLU A 42 11.57 -13.20 1.95
N GLU A 43 12.79 -13.07 2.46
CA GLU A 43 13.16 -13.55 3.80
C GLU A 43 12.34 -12.86 4.90
N PHE A 44 12.17 -11.54 4.82
CA PHE A 44 11.31 -10.79 5.73
C PHE A 44 9.89 -11.35 5.72
N VAL A 45 9.27 -11.49 4.54
CA VAL A 45 7.93 -12.08 4.37
C VAL A 45 7.86 -13.52 4.89
N ALA A 46 8.88 -14.34 4.70
CA ALA A 46 8.87 -15.73 5.18
C ALA A 46 8.77 -15.81 6.71
N THR A 47 9.35 -14.84 7.42
CA THR A 47 9.40 -14.82 8.89
C THR A 47 8.20 -14.16 9.57
N THR A 48 7.31 -13.49 8.82
CA THR A 48 6.12 -12.85 9.39
C THR A 48 5.01 -13.86 9.73
N GLY A 49 4.12 -13.50 10.65
CA GLY A 49 2.92 -14.26 10.98
C GLY A 49 1.79 -14.04 9.96
N ASP A 50 0.56 -13.92 10.47
CA ASP A 50 -0.61 -13.59 9.67
C ASP A 50 -0.43 -12.23 9.00
N CYS A 51 -0.62 -12.20 7.68
CA CYS A 51 -0.35 -11.02 6.87
C CYS A 51 -1.23 -10.96 5.63
N ILE A 52 -1.29 -9.78 5.02
CA ILE A 52 -1.77 -9.62 3.65
C ILE A 52 -0.55 -9.26 2.80
N ILE A 53 -0.37 -9.95 1.68
CA ILE A 53 0.65 -9.59 0.69
C ILE A 53 -0.06 -8.92 -0.46
N GLU A 54 0.41 -7.73 -0.82
CA GLU A 54 -0.03 -6.97 -1.98
C GLU A 54 1.09 -7.02 -3.03
N CYS A 55 0.75 -7.48 -4.23
CA CYS A 55 1.59 -7.39 -5.41
C CYS A 55 0.99 -6.35 -6.35
N SER A 56 1.83 -5.46 -6.90
CA SER A 56 1.33 -4.37 -7.75
C SER A 56 2.16 -4.19 -9.02
N GLY A 57 1.51 -3.61 -10.03
CA GLY A 57 2.14 -3.16 -11.26
C GLY A 57 1.96 -1.67 -11.41
N LYS A 58 3.05 -0.93 -11.60
CA LYS A 58 3.02 0.46 -12.06
C LYS A 58 3.16 0.47 -13.58
N ILE A 59 2.15 0.96 -14.27
CA ILE A 59 2.12 1.09 -15.72
C ILE A 59 2.39 2.55 -16.07
N LYS A 60 3.35 2.76 -16.97
CA LYS A 60 3.62 4.07 -17.58
C LYS A 60 3.69 3.89 -19.10
N GLN A 61 2.68 4.37 -19.80
CA GLN A 61 2.49 4.06 -21.22
C GLN A 61 2.55 2.52 -21.39
N ASP A 62 3.35 2.03 -22.32
CA ASP A 62 3.45 0.59 -22.58
C ASP A 62 4.41 -0.15 -21.62
N GLN A 63 5.08 0.57 -20.72
CA GLN A 63 6.03 -0.02 -19.77
C GLN A 63 5.34 -0.48 -18.48
N LEU A 64 5.74 -1.67 -18.00
CA LEU A 64 5.33 -2.24 -16.72
C LEU A 64 6.52 -2.24 -15.76
N TYR A 65 6.28 -1.78 -14.53
CA TYR A 65 7.18 -1.88 -13.38
C TYR A 65 6.53 -2.78 -12.31
N PRO A 66 6.76 -4.11 -12.37
CA PRO A 66 6.02 -5.07 -11.55
C PRO A 66 6.75 -5.46 -10.26
N ALA A 67 8.01 -5.05 -10.05
CA ALA A 67 8.78 -5.36 -8.85
C ALA A 67 8.34 -4.52 -7.64
N ARG A 68 7.05 -4.59 -7.31
CA ARG A 68 6.39 -3.82 -6.26
C ARG A 68 5.58 -4.76 -5.38
N ILE A 69 6.02 -4.94 -4.14
CA ILE A 69 5.41 -5.89 -3.22
C ILE A 69 5.37 -5.24 -1.84
N ASP A 70 4.19 -5.26 -1.22
CA ASP A 70 3.98 -4.79 0.14
C ASP A 70 3.46 -5.94 1.01
N LEU A 71 3.89 -5.97 2.26
CA LEU A 71 3.35 -6.83 3.30
C LEU A 71 2.65 -5.98 4.34
N GLN A 72 1.41 -6.33 4.66
CA GLN A 72 0.63 -5.77 5.74
C GLN A 72 0.56 -6.78 6.90
N PHE A 73 0.92 -6.35 8.11
CA PHE A 73 0.72 -7.18 9.30
C PHE A 73 -0.77 -7.28 9.65
N SER A 74 -1.27 -8.48 9.96
CA SER A 74 -2.67 -8.68 10.36
C SER A 74 -2.87 -8.76 11.87
N ASP A 75 -1.79 -8.85 12.65
CA ASP A 75 -1.83 -8.83 14.11
C ASP A 75 -1.73 -7.40 14.70
N LYS A 76 -1.98 -7.29 16.01
CA LYS A 76 -1.96 -6.02 16.76
C LYS A 76 -0.64 -5.75 17.50
N HIS A 77 0.43 -6.50 17.22
CA HIS A 77 1.73 -6.31 17.85
C HIS A 77 2.50 -5.13 17.22
N HIS A 78 1.86 -3.96 17.15
CA HIS A 78 2.33 -2.82 16.36
C HIS A 78 3.75 -2.34 16.70
N PHE A 79 4.13 -2.36 17.98
CA PHE A 79 5.51 -2.08 18.39
C PHE A 79 6.50 -3.03 17.72
N HIS A 80 6.28 -4.34 17.85
CA HIS A 80 7.13 -5.35 17.24
C HIS A 80 7.15 -5.22 15.72
N ASN A 81 6.00 -5.04 15.08
CA ASN A 81 5.87 -4.98 13.62
C ASN A 81 6.60 -3.77 13.01
N ILE A 82 6.54 -2.58 13.65
CA ILE A 82 7.34 -1.42 13.25
C ILE A 82 8.84 -1.71 13.38
N HIS A 83 9.27 -2.28 14.51
CA HIS A 83 10.68 -2.59 14.73
C HIS A 83 11.22 -3.61 13.72
N THR A 84 10.48 -4.69 13.47
CA THR A 84 10.83 -5.70 12.45
C THR A 84 10.90 -5.08 11.06
N SER A 85 9.99 -4.16 10.73
CA SER A 85 10.04 -3.44 9.45
C SER A 85 11.27 -2.54 9.34
N ILE A 86 11.61 -1.80 10.40
CA ILE A 86 12.82 -0.96 10.45
C ILE A 86 14.08 -1.81 10.36
N ASP A 87 14.11 -2.99 10.97
CA ASP A 87 15.25 -3.91 10.87
C ASP A 87 15.43 -4.44 9.44
N PHE A 88 14.34 -4.72 8.72
CA PHE A 88 14.39 -4.98 7.28
C PHE A 88 15.01 -3.81 6.50
N LEU A 89 14.57 -2.56 6.75
CA LEU A 89 15.15 -1.38 6.11
C LEU A 89 16.66 -1.27 6.39
N LYS A 90 17.08 -1.47 7.64
CA LYS A 90 18.50 -1.43 8.03
C LYS A 90 19.32 -2.55 7.41
N ARG A 91 18.76 -3.75 7.26
CA ARG A 91 19.44 -4.85 6.55
C ARG A 91 19.67 -4.49 5.09
N ALA A 92 18.69 -3.87 4.42
CA ALA A 92 18.88 -3.36 3.06
C ALA A 92 19.93 -2.23 2.99
N ALA A 93 20.02 -1.37 4.01
CA ALA A 93 21.04 -0.33 4.10
C ALA A 93 22.46 -0.85 4.41
N SER A 94 22.63 -2.14 4.73
CA SER A 94 23.96 -2.71 5.03
C SER A 94 24.84 -2.89 3.79
N ARG A 95 24.25 -2.80 2.59
CA ARG A 95 24.98 -2.85 1.32
C ARG A 95 25.65 -1.49 1.05
N THR A 96 26.92 -1.50 0.66
CA THR A 96 27.79 -0.31 0.63
C THR A 96 27.38 0.78 -0.37
N ASP A 97 26.64 0.44 -1.43
CA ASP A 97 26.13 1.34 -2.47
C ASP A 97 24.68 1.81 -2.19
N VAL A 98 24.14 1.49 -1.01
CA VAL A 98 22.81 1.91 -0.56
C VAL A 98 22.95 2.97 0.53
N ASN A 99 22.22 4.07 0.37
CA ASN A 99 22.07 5.11 1.37
C ASN A 99 20.58 5.30 1.67
N LEU A 100 20.15 5.10 2.92
CA LEU A 100 18.78 5.37 3.33
C LEU A 100 18.72 6.57 4.26
N ASN A 101 17.94 7.57 3.88
CA ASN A 101 17.59 8.67 4.79
C ASN A 101 16.29 8.31 5.53
N LEU A 102 16.40 8.06 6.84
CA LEU A 102 15.26 7.72 7.69
C LEU A 102 14.77 8.90 8.55
N ASP A 103 15.27 10.11 8.32
CA ASP A 103 15.03 11.26 9.20
C ASP A 103 13.54 11.62 9.28
N ILE A 104 12.82 11.54 8.17
CA ILE A 104 11.36 11.80 8.14
C ILE A 104 10.59 10.81 9.02
N LEU A 105 11.00 9.55 9.04
CA LEU A 105 10.40 8.51 9.88
C LEU A 105 10.81 8.70 11.33
N ALA A 106 12.09 8.96 11.60
CA ALA A 106 12.59 9.23 12.94
C ALA A 106 11.86 10.43 13.56
N THR A 107 11.65 11.50 12.79
CA THR A 107 10.89 12.68 13.23
C THR A 107 9.44 12.33 13.51
N PHE A 108 8.79 11.55 12.65
CA PHE A 108 7.42 11.10 12.87
C PHE A 108 7.29 10.23 14.13
N LEU A 109 8.25 9.33 14.39
CA LEU A 109 8.26 8.43 15.55
C LEU A 109 8.83 9.06 16.83
N ALA A 110 9.40 10.27 16.77
CA ALA A 110 10.04 10.91 17.92
C ALA A 110 9.10 11.17 19.10
N GLY A 111 9.68 11.27 20.31
CA GLY A 111 8.93 11.48 21.55
C GLY A 111 8.18 10.22 22.02
N ASN A 112 7.11 10.41 22.78
CA ASN A 112 6.29 9.31 23.30
C ASN A 112 5.29 8.83 22.25
N PHE A 113 5.77 8.17 21.20
CA PHE A 113 4.92 7.57 20.17
C PHE A 113 4.04 6.47 20.78
N ASP A 114 2.73 6.63 20.70
CA ASP A 114 1.73 5.73 21.27
C ASP A 114 1.32 4.67 20.24
N TYR A 115 1.91 3.48 20.37
CA TYR A 115 1.63 2.34 19.51
C TYR A 115 0.19 1.80 19.65
N SER A 116 -0.54 2.16 20.72
CA SER A 116 -1.95 1.77 20.87
C SER A 116 -2.88 2.51 19.89
N LYS A 117 -2.41 3.62 19.33
CA LYS A 117 -3.11 4.41 18.31
C LYS A 117 -2.82 3.96 16.88
N VAL A 118 -1.88 3.04 16.70
CA VAL A 118 -1.61 2.42 15.39
C VAL A 118 -2.73 1.42 15.09
N GLN A 119 -3.26 1.47 13.88
CA GLN A 119 -4.28 0.55 13.39
C GLN A 119 -3.68 -0.52 12.47
N ASN A 120 -2.65 -0.15 11.71
CA ASN A 120 -2.07 -1.01 10.70
C ASN A 120 -0.65 -0.55 10.32
N ILE A 121 0.20 -1.49 9.92
CA ILE A 121 1.57 -1.27 9.45
C ILE A 121 1.76 -2.08 8.17
N LEU A 122 2.33 -1.45 7.15
CA LEU A 122 2.80 -2.12 5.94
C LEU A 122 4.28 -1.84 5.72
N ALA A 123 5.02 -2.81 5.20
CA ALA A 123 6.38 -2.62 4.72
C ALA A 123 6.54 -3.25 3.34
N GLY A 124 7.31 -2.63 2.46
CA GLY A 124 7.37 -3.07 1.07
C GLY A 124 8.56 -2.57 0.29
N ILE A 125 8.53 -2.89 -1.00
CA ILE A 125 9.55 -2.59 -2.00
C ILE A 125 8.90 -2.08 -3.29
N ASP A 126 9.59 -1.18 -3.99
CA ASP A 126 9.34 -0.78 -5.38
C ASP A 126 10.70 -0.70 -6.06
N LEU A 127 11.06 -1.76 -6.79
CA LEU A 127 12.41 -1.98 -7.29
C LEU A 127 12.50 -1.69 -8.78
N ARG A 128 13.67 -1.18 -9.17
CA ARG A 128 14.02 -0.76 -10.52
C ARG A 128 15.38 -1.32 -10.90
N GLN A 129 15.63 -1.38 -12.21
CA GLN A 129 16.95 -1.73 -12.74
C GLN A 129 18.01 -0.73 -12.28
N ASN A 130 17.67 0.55 -12.29
CA ASN A 130 18.48 1.57 -11.64
C ASN A 130 18.29 1.49 -10.12
N LEU A 131 19.35 1.10 -9.40
CA LEU A 131 19.32 0.96 -7.96
C LEU A 131 18.84 2.24 -7.25
N GLY A 132 19.27 3.43 -7.71
CA GLY A 132 18.88 4.71 -7.11
C GLY A 132 17.40 5.08 -7.30
N GLU A 133 16.71 4.46 -8.25
CA GLU A 133 15.26 4.61 -8.43
C GLU A 133 14.45 3.56 -7.66
N SER A 134 15.12 2.56 -7.10
CA SER A 134 14.49 1.60 -6.19
C SER A 134 14.23 2.26 -4.85
N LYS A 135 13.15 1.84 -4.19
CA LYS A 135 12.79 2.33 -2.87
C LYS A 135 12.21 1.24 -1.99
N LEU A 136 12.41 1.42 -0.69
CA LEU A 136 11.73 0.69 0.36
C LEU A 136 10.57 1.53 0.85
N LYS A 137 9.51 0.87 1.32
CA LYS A 137 8.26 1.51 1.69
C LYS A 137 7.91 1.12 3.12
N LEU A 138 7.41 2.07 3.90
CA LEU A 138 6.78 1.82 5.19
C LEU A 138 5.50 2.63 5.25
N PHE A 139 4.40 2.01 5.65
CA PHE A 139 3.14 2.70 5.89
C PHE A 139 2.70 2.49 7.33
N ILE A 140 2.19 3.55 7.93
CA ILE A 140 1.61 3.52 9.27
C ILE A 140 0.23 4.14 9.18
N ARG A 141 -0.80 3.38 9.55
CA ARG A 141 -2.14 3.90 9.75
C ARG A 141 -2.33 4.19 11.23
N ILE A 142 -2.69 5.43 11.56
CA ILE A 142 -3.03 5.86 12.92
C ILE A 142 -4.52 6.19 13.01
N GLY A 143 -5.10 6.05 14.19
CA GLY A 143 -6.46 6.47 14.51
C GLY A 143 -6.52 7.20 15.85
N ASP A 144 -7.32 8.27 15.91
CA ASP A 144 -7.51 9.10 17.11
C ASP A 144 -6.16 9.53 17.72
N TYR A 145 -5.29 10.10 16.88
CA TYR A 145 -3.94 10.54 17.26
C TYR A 145 -3.58 11.94 16.73
N PRO A 146 -4.29 12.99 17.18
CA PRO A 146 -4.19 14.33 16.62
C PRO A 146 -2.76 14.91 16.65
N ALA A 147 -2.00 14.64 17.70
CA ALA A 147 -0.61 15.10 17.81
C ALA A 147 0.29 14.54 16.69
N LYS A 148 0.13 13.26 16.32
CA LYS A 148 0.93 12.65 15.23
C LYS A 148 0.38 12.99 13.85
N MET A 149 -0.92 13.21 13.71
CA MET A 149 -1.48 13.77 12.49
C MET A 149 -0.90 15.17 12.20
N ALA A 150 -0.75 16.02 13.21
CA ALA A 150 -0.12 17.34 13.05
C ALA A 150 1.34 17.23 12.59
N VAL A 151 2.12 16.30 13.16
CA VAL A 151 3.50 16.02 12.71
C VAL A 151 3.53 15.54 11.26
N ALA A 152 2.65 14.60 10.88
CA ALA A 152 2.59 14.08 9.51
C ALA A 152 2.22 15.18 8.50
N LYS A 153 1.23 16.03 8.83
CA LYS A 153 0.85 17.20 8.03
C LYS A 153 2.01 18.18 7.84
N HIS A 154 2.75 18.46 8.90
CA HIS A 154 3.91 19.34 8.86
C HIS A 154 5.02 18.75 7.98
N LEU A 155 5.38 17.49 8.19
CA LEU A 155 6.41 16.81 7.39
C LEU A 155 6.04 16.73 5.90
N CYS A 156 4.75 16.62 5.59
CA CYS A 156 4.25 16.53 4.23
C CYS A 156 3.94 17.90 3.59
N ASN A 157 4.21 19.02 4.29
CA ASN A 157 3.94 20.38 3.80
C ASN A 157 2.48 20.56 3.30
N ILE A 158 1.51 20.02 4.03
CA ILE A 158 0.09 20.09 3.64
C ILE A 158 -0.37 21.54 3.58
N THR A 159 -1.01 21.92 2.47
CA THR A 159 -1.59 23.25 2.28
C THR A 159 -2.99 23.34 2.93
N PRO A 160 -3.48 24.55 3.27
CA PRO A 160 -4.83 24.73 3.79
C PRO A 160 -5.93 24.15 2.88
N GLU A 161 -5.75 24.20 1.56
CA GLU A 161 -6.68 23.63 0.57
C GLU A 161 -6.72 22.11 0.67
N SER A 162 -5.55 21.48 0.82
CA SER A 162 -5.43 20.03 0.98
C SER A 162 -5.91 19.56 2.35
N GLU A 163 -5.82 20.43 3.37
CA GLU A 163 -6.31 20.15 4.71
C GLU A 163 -7.83 19.99 4.76
N ALA A 164 -8.59 20.67 3.90
CA ALA A 164 -10.04 20.50 3.80
C ALA A 164 -10.46 19.05 3.43
N MET A 165 -9.55 18.28 2.83
CA MET A 165 -9.75 16.86 2.47
C MET A 165 -9.44 15.90 3.63
N LEU A 166 -8.71 16.35 4.67
CA LEU A 166 -8.31 15.55 5.83
C LEU A 166 -9.43 15.58 6.89
N ARG A 167 -10.52 14.85 6.64
CA ARG A 167 -11.72 14.82 7.51
C ARG A 167 -11.82 13.60 8.43
N SER A 168 -10.85 12.69 8.36
CA SER A 168 -10.90 11.41 9.05
C SER A 168 -10.13 11.45 10.37
N ASP A 169 -10.69 10.83 11.40
CA ASP A 169 -9.98 10.49 12.64
C ASP A 169 -8.89 9.42 12.42
N THR A 170 -8.81 8.89 11.20
CA THR A 170 -7.78 7.96 10.76
C THR A 170 -6.93 8.59 9.67
N LEU A 171 -5.62 8.32 9.71
CA LEU A 171 -4.71 8.77 8.67
C LEU A 171 -3.76 7.64 8.32
N HIS A 172 -3.72 7.32 7.03
CA HIS A 172 -2.73 6.41 6.49
C HIS A 172 -1.56 7.25 5.95
N ILE A 173 -0.34 6.90 6.36
CA ILE A 173 0.86 7.69 6.14
C ILE A 173 1.90 6.78 5.50
N GLY A 174 2.36 7.13 4.31
CA GLY A 174 3.41 6.42 3.58
C GLY A 174 4.75 7.11 3.71
N PHE A 175 5.79 6.32 3.85
CA PHE A 175 7.19 6.73 3.82
C PHE A 175 7.90 5.92 2.75
N ASP A 176 8.47 6.63 1.78
CA ASP A 176 9.29 6.09 0.71
C ASP A 176 10.77 6.40 1.00
N PHE A 177 11.62 5.38 0.97
CA PHE A 177 13.07 5.50 1.19
C PHE A 177 13.80 5.01 -0.06
N TYR A 178 14.22 5.93 -0.92
CA TYR A 178 15.01 5.61 -2.10
C TYR A 178 16.41 5.14 -1.70
N LEU A 179 16.97 4.18 -2.43
CA LEU A 179 18.26 3.61 -2.10
C LEU A 179 19.46 4.56 -2.35
N ASP A 180 19.22 5.74 -2.91
CA ASP A 180 20.21 6.80 -3.13
C ASP A 180 20.23 7.89 -2.06
N GLY A 181 19.41 7.75 -1.01
CA GLY A 181 19.34 8.68 0.12
C GLY A 181 18.19 9.69 0.03
N ARG A 182 17.41 9.70 -1.05
CA ARG A 182 16.16 10.48 -1.09
C ARG A 182 15.09 9.80 -0.23
N SER A 183 14.22 10.60 0.37
CA SER A 183 13.06 10.10 1.11
C SER A 183 11.83 10.96 0.83
N ALA A 184 10.65 10.36 0.80
CA ALA A 184 9.38 11.08 0.63
C ALA A 184 8.35 10.60 1.65
N ILE A 185 7.44 11.51 2.02
CA ILE A 185 6.26 11.23 2.82
C ILE A 185 5.02 11.50 1.97
N GLU A 186 3.99 10.67 2.13
CA GLU A 186 2.70 10.84 1.50
C GLU A 186 1.59 10.62 2.53
N LEU A 187 0.57 11.47 2.52
CA LEU A 187 -0.62 11.31 3.34
C LEU A 187 -1.77 10.82 2.48
N TYR A 188 -2.54 9.88 3.01
CA TYR A 188 -3.73 9.34 2.34
C TYR A 188 -4.96 9.60 3.21
N PRO A 189 -5.59 10.80 3.13
CA PRO A 189 -6.99 10.95 3.51
C PRO A 189 -7.83 9.91 2.78
N GLU A 190 -8.67 9.21 3.53
CA GLU A 190 -9.56 8.18 3.00
C GLU A 190 -11.00 8.46 3.43
N LEU A 191 -11.92 8.19 2.52
CA LEU A 191 -13.37 8.24 2.72
C LEU A 191 -13.95 6.85 2.48
N LYS A 192 -14.66 6.33 3.47
CA LYS A 192 -15.44 5.09 3.35
C LYS A 192 -16.70 5.32 2.52
N LYS A 193 -17.28 4.24 2.04
CA LYS A 193 -18.51 4.23 1.23
C LYS A 193 -19.61 5.13 1.78
N ASP A 194 -19.92 5.00 3.06
CA ASP A 194 -20.99 5.78 3.70
C ASP A 194 -20.64 7.28 3.77
N GLU A 195 -19.36 7.62 3.86
CA GLU A 195 -18.89 9.00 3.94
C GLU A 195 -18.96 9.69 2.58
N PHE A 196 -18.42 9.09 1.51
CA PHE A 196 -18.49 9.70 0.18
C PHE A 196 -19.87 9.63 -0.47
N ASN A 197 -20.77 8.78 0.03
CA ASN A 197 -22.19 8.80 -0.34
C ASN A 197 -23.01 9.84 0.44
N HIS A 198 -22.45 10.41 1.51
CA HIS A 198 -23.13 11.46 2.26
C HIS A 198 -23.25 12.73 1.40
N PRO A 199 -24.46 13.31 1.19
CA PRO A 199 -24.67 14.38 0.22
C PRO A 199 -23.76 15.60 0.41
N PHE A 200 -23.52 15.98 1.67
CA PHE A 200 -22.61 17.09 1.98
C PHE A 200 -21.16 16.81 1.54
N ILE A 201 -20.65 15.61 1.82
CA ILE A 201 -19.28 15.23 1.46
C ILE A 201 -19.17 15.05 -0.05
N TYR A 202 -20.14 14.40 -0.68
CA TYR A 202 -20.17 14.24 -2.14
C TYR A 202 -20.18 15.59 -2.87
N ASN A 203 -20.94 16.57 -2.36
CA ASN A 203 -20.93 17.93 -2.91
C ASN A 203 -19.59 18.62 -2.73
N GLN A 204 -18.88 18.40 -1.62
CA GLN A 204 -17.51 18.89 -1.46
C GLN A 204 -16.54 18.22 -2.44
N LEU A 205 -16.64 16.91 -2.65
CA LEU A 205 -15.81 16.22 -3.64
C LEU A 205 -16.00 16.80 -5.05
N LYS A 206 -17.23 17.18 -5.42
CA LYS A 206 -17.51 17.84 -6.71
C LYS A 206 -16.86 19.22 -6.88
N THR A 207 -16.48 19.90 -5.80
CA THR A 207 -15.79 21.20 -5.92
C THR A 207 -14.29 21.06 -6.15
N ILE A 208 -13.73 19.86 -5.92
CA ILE A 208 -12.28 19.60 -5.96
C ILE A 208 -11.88 18.54 -7.01
N LEU A 209 -12.82 17.70 -7.45
CA LEU A 209 -12.59 16.65 -8.45
C LEU A 209 -13.57 16.79 -9.62
N SER A 210 -13.11 16.42 -10.80
CA SER A 210 -13.94 16.32 -12.00
C SER A 210 -15.01 15.24 -11.90
N PRO A 211 -16.10 15.37 -12.68
CA PRO A 211 -17.09 14.31 -12.83
C PRO A 211 -16.47 12.96 -13.22
N GLU A 212 -15.47 12.95 -14.11
CA GLU A 212 -14.75 11.75 -14.55
C GLU A 212 -14.12 11.00 -13.39
N ALA A 213 -13.44 11.72 -12.49
CA ALA A 213 -12.81 11.14 -11.31
C ALA A 213 -13.82 10.61 -10.27
N LEU A 214 -15.07 11.08 -10.28
CA LEU A 214 -16.11 10.62 -9.36
C LEU A 214 -16.90 9.41 -9.87
N LYS A 215 -16.87 9.14 -11.20
CA LYS A 215 -17.61 8.03 -11.83
C LYS A 215 -17.35 6.65 -11.21
N PRO A 216 -16.12 6.28 -10.79
CA PRO A 216 -15.87 4.95 -10.22
C PRO A 216 -16.38 4.75 -8.78
N LEU A 217 -16.71 5.82 -8.05
CA LEU A 217 -17.05 5.75 -6.62
C LEU A 217 -18.20 4.78 -6.26
N PRO A 218 -19.25 4.59 -7.07
CA PRO A 218 -20.32 3.62 -6.77
C PRO A 218 -19.83 2.16 -6.61
N LEU A 219 -18.70 1.80 -7.23
CA LEU A 219 -18.09 0.47 -7.12
C LEU A 219 -17.03 0.36 -6.00
N CYS A 220 -16.75 1.47 -5.35
CA CYS A 220 -15.72 1.53 -4.31
C CYS A 220 -16.34 1.29 -2.93
N ASN A 221 -15.55 0.74 -2.02
CA ASN A 221 -15.85 0.78 -0.58
C ASN A 221 -15.00 1.80 0.19
N LEU A 222 -13.92 2.27 -0.44
CA LEU A 222 -12.96 3.22 0.10
C LEU A 222 -12.39 4.03 -1.07
N PHE A 223 -12.25 5.33 -0.86
CA PHE A 223 -11.65 6.25 -1.80
C PHE A 223 -10.58 7.06 -1.06
N GLY A 224 -9.39 7.16 -1.64
CA GLY A 224 -8.26 7.86 -1.06
C GLY A 224 -7.67 8.88 -2.01
N ILE A 225 -6.98 9.87 -1.46
CA ILE A 225 -6.21 10.85 -2.23
C ILE A 225 -4.80 10.90 -1.65
N GLY A 226 -3.80 10.57 -2.46
CA GLY A 226 -2.39 10.67 -2.12
C GLY A 226 -1.90 12.10 -2.25
N LEU A 227 -1.55 12.68 -1.10
CA LEU A 227 -1.02 14.03 -0.96
C LEU A 227 0.47 13.93 -0.63
N SER A 228 1.33 14.36 -1.54
CA SER A 228 2.77 14.41 -1.32
C SER A 228 3.41 15.53 -2.13
N PRO A 229 4.36 16.29 -1.54
CA PRO A 229 5.17 17.25 -2.31
C PRO A 229 6.10 16.56 -3.31
N ALA A 230 6.29 15.24 -3.23
CA ALA A 230 7.04 14.47 -4.21
C ALA A 230 6.23 14.12 -5.47
N ASN A 231 4.90 14.31 -5.45
CA ASN A 231 4.03 14.05 -6.57
C ASN A 231 3.82 15.33 -7.40
N GLU A 232 3.87 15.23 -8.73
CA GLU A 232 3.53 16.34 -9.63
C GLU A 232 2.05 16.74 -9.53
N ALA A 233 1.19 15.78 -9.18
CA ALA A 233 -0.23 15.95 -8.97
C ALA A 233 -0.75 14.93 -7.94
N ASN A 234 -1.87 15.25 -7.30
CA ASN A 234 -2.55 14.32 -6.39
C ASN A 234 -2.89 13.01 -7.11
N VAL A 235 -2.67 11.90 -6.41
CA VAL A 235 -3.01 10.56 -6.92
C VAL A 235 -4.33 10.13 -6.31
N LEU A 236 -5.28 9.70 -7.13
CA LEU A 236 -6.58 9.21 -6.69
C LEU A 236 -6.50 7.69 -6.51
N TYR A 237 -6.98 7.19 -5.38
CA TYR A 237 -6.97 5.77 -5.03
C TYR A 237 -8.40 5.26 -4.91
N TYR A 238 -8.75 4.28 -5.74
CA TYR A 238 -10.07 3.65 -5.77
C TYR A 238 -9.95 2.21 -5.27
N HIS A 239 -10.58 1.88 -4.13
CA HIS A 239 -10.63 0.50 -3.64
C HIS A 239 -11.93 -0.15 -4.13
N LEU A 240 -11.82 -0.90 -5.22
CA LEU A 240 -12.94 -1.58 -5.85
C LEU A 240 -13.38 -2.78 -5.03
N GLU A 241 -14.70 -2.95 -4.86
CA GLU A 241 -15.27 -4.09 -4.16
C GLU A 241 -15.06 -5.41 -4.92
N ASN A 242 -15.12 -5.35 -6.26
CA ASN A 242 -14.88 -6.48 -7.15
C ASN A 242 -13.91 -6.10 -8.28
N ILE A 243 -12.94 -6.97 -8.53
CA ILE A 243 -11.91 -6.85 -9.55
C ILE A 243 -12.55 -6.85 -10.95
N GLU A 244 -13.60 -7.64 -11.15
CA GLU A 244 -14.35 -7.75 -12.40
C GLU A 244 -14.92 -6.42 -12.88
N ASP A 245 -15.24 -5.51 -11.96
CA ASP A 245 -15.86 -4.22 -12.29
C ASP A 245 -14.85 -3.18 -12.79
N PHE A 246 -13.54 -3.44 -12.67
CA PHE A 246 -12.46 -2.52 -13.04
C PHE A 246 -12.65 -1.90 -14.43
N LEU A 247 -13.00 -2.73 -15.41
CA LEU A 247 -13.04 -2.30 -16.81
C LEU A 247 -14.29 -1.47 -17.16
N SER A 248 -15.22 -1.33 -16.21
CA SER A 248 -16.46 -0.56 -16.39
C SER A 248 -16.22 0.95 -16.44
N TYR A 249 -15.17 1.44 -15.74
CA TYR A 249 -14.90 2.88 -15.62
C TYR A 249 -13.45 3.28 -15.93
N PHE A 250 -12.54 2.32 -16.07
CA PHE A 250 -11.14 2.59 -16.36
C PHE A 250 -10.79 2.13 -17.79
N PRO A 251 -10.85 3.02 -18.80
CA PRO A 251 -10.49 2.70 -20.18
C PRO A 251 -8.97 2.57 -20.34
N ILE A 252 -8.42 1.45 -19.91
CA ILE A 252 -6.98 1.21 -19.82
C ILE A 252 -6.29 0.81 -21.13
N ASN A 253 -4.96 0.91 -21.15
CA ASN A 253 -4.13 0.37 -22.21
C ASN A 253 -3.88 -1.15 -22.10
N ASP A 254 -3.21 -1.70 -23.11
CA ASP A 254 -3.05 -3.15 -23.26
C ASP A 254 -2.11 -3.74 -22.20
N THR A 255 -1.10 -2.98 -21.77
CA THR A 255 -0.19 -3.37 -20.69
C THR A 255 -0.93 -3.51 -19.36
N ALA A 256 -1.74 -2.52 -18.98
CA ALA A 256 -2.57 -2.61 -17.78
C ALA A 256 -3.60 -3.74 -17.88
N ARG A 257 -4.12 -4.01 -19.09
CA ARG A 257 -5.08 -5.11 -19.31
C ARG A 257 -4.42 -6.47 -19.09
N ARG A 258 -3.21 -6.68 -19.63
CA ARG A 258 -2.44 -7.91 -19.39
C ARG A 258 -2.26 -8.19 -17.89
N VAL A 259 -1.95 -7.17 -17.09
CA VAL A 259 -1.80 -7.30 -15.63
C VAL A 259 -3.13 -7.73 -15.00
N HIS A 260 -4.22 -7.03 -15.36
CA HIS A 260 -5.54 -7.32 -14.82
C HIS A 260 -6.04 -8.73 -15.18
N ASP A 261 -5.89 -9.14 -16.45
CA ASP A 261 -6.33 -10.44 -16.94
C ASP A 261 -5.60 -11.59 -16.24
N PHE A 262 -4.31 -11.42 -15.91
CA PHE A 262 -3.56 -12.38 -15.09
C PHE A 262 -4.22 -12.57 -13.72
N TYR A 263 -4.53 -11.47 -13.02
CA TYR A 263 -5.09 -11.51 -11.66
C TYR A 263 -6.55 -11.97 -11.60
N LEU A 264 -7.33 -11.83 -12.68
CA LEU A 264 -8.67 -12.40 -12.74
C LEU A 264 -8.67 -13.92 -12.52
N GLN A 265 -7.59 -14.60 -12.94
CA GLN A 265 -7.40 -16.05 -12.85
C GLN A 265 -6.68 -16.50 -11.56
N GLN A 266 -6.21 -15.56 -10.72
CA GLN A 266 -5.50 -15.91 -9.50
C GLN A 266 -6.44 -16.04 -8.30
N GLU A 267 -6.08 -16.92 -7.37
CA GLU A 267 -6.66 -16.91 -6.02
C GLU A 267 -6.18 -15.68 -5.25
N GLY A 268 -7.11 -14.97 -4.60
CA GLY A 268 -6.80 -13.81 -3.78
C GLY A 268 -8.05 -13.03 -3.42
N SER A 269 -7.84 -11.83 -2.89
CA SER A 269 -8.91 -10.85 -2.71
C SER A 269 -9.57 -10.56 -4.06
N ARG A 270 -10.91 -10.54 -4.08
CA ARG A 270 -11.65 -9.95 -5.21
C ARG A 270 -11.67 -8.43 -5.17
N ARG A 271 -11.18 -7.81 -4.10
CA ARG A 271 -10.99 -6.35 -4.02
C ARG A 271 -9.62 -5.96 -4.57
N MET A 272 -9.53 -4.79 -5.18
CA MET A 272 -8.27 -4.24 -5.69
C MET A 272 -8.20 -2.73 -5.47
N TRP A 273 -6.98 -2.20 -5.40
CA TRP A 273 -6.77 -0.76 -5.54
C TRP A 273 -6.40 -0.40 -6.97
N VAL A 274 -6.92 0.73 -7.43
CA VAL A 274 -6.51 1.41 -8.66
C VAL A 274 -6.01 2.79 -8.25
N ALA A 275 -4.79 3.15 -8.64
CA ALA A 275 -4.26 4.49 -8.38
C ALA A 275 -3.77 5.18 -9.65
N LEU A 276 -4.23 6.41 -9.88
CA LEU A 276 -3.90 7.22 -11.05
C LEU A 276 -4.13 8.69 -10.77
N SER A 277 -3.54 9.56 -11.58
CA SER A 277 -3.83 11.00 -11.51
C SER A 277 -5.21 11.31 -12.09
N GLU A 278 -5.77 12.46 -11.71
CA GLU A 278 -7.05 12.90 -12.25
C GLU A 278 -7.00 13.16 -13.77
N SER A 279 -5.84 13.56 -14.31
CA SER A 279 -5.67 13.82 -15.73
C SER A 279 -5.83 12.57 -16.59
N GLU A 280 -5.44 11.40 -16.08
CA GLU A 280 -5.64 10.11 -16.76
C GLU A 280 -7.13 9.77 -16.91
N MET A 281 -7.96 10.13 -15.94
CA MET A 281 -9.42 9.96 -16.02
C MET A 281 -10.05 10.85 -17.11
N LYS A 282 -9.41 11.98 -17.44
CA LYS A 282 -9.88 12.94 -18.47
C LYS A 282 -9.35 12.62 -19.87
N ALA A 283 -8.29 11.83 -19.98
CA ALA A 283 -7.56 11.60 -21.23
C ALA A 283 -8.26 10.64 -22.22
N GLY A 284 -9.38 10.02 -21.84
CA GLY A 284 -10.15 9.09 -22.68
C GLY A 284 -9.55 7.68 -22.80
N ARG A 285 -8.23 7.54 -22.63
CA ARG A 285 -7.53 6.26 -22.39
C ARG A 285 -6.47 6.44 -21.30
N ILE A 286 -6.46 5.55 -20.33
CA ILE A 286 -5.53 5.54 -19.21
C ILE A 286 -4.25 4.81 -19.64
N ASN A 287 -3.14 5.54 -19.60
CA ASN A 287 -1.80 5.06 -19.93
C ASN A 287 -0.89 5.01 -18.70
N ASN A 288 -1.20 5.75 -17.64
CA ASN A 288 -0.43 5.77 -16.40
C ASN A 288 -1.33 5.36 -15.23
N VAL A 289 -1.10 4.17 -14.68
CA VAL A 289 -1.93 3.61 -13.60
C VAL A 289 -1.13 2.63 -12.76
N ASN A 290 -1.41 2.58 -11.48
CA ASN A 290 -0.94 1.54 -10.58
C ASN A 290 -2.11 0.61 -10.23
N LEU A 291 -1.89 -0.70 -10.37
CA LEU A 291 -2.88 -1.74 -10.04
C LEU A 291 -2.35 -2.58 -8.90
N TYR A 292 -3.13 -2.75 -7.84
CA TYR A 292 -2.70 -3.45 -6.63
C TYR A 292 -3.67 -4.59 -6.30
N TYR A 293 -3.11 -5.79 -6.12
CA TYR A 293 -3.84 -7.02 -5.87
C TYR A 293 -3.30 -7.68 -4.61
N SER A 294 -4.19 -8.21 -3.78
CA SER A 294 -3.79 -8.72 -2.47
C SER A 294 -4.29 -10.14 -2.21
N LYS A 295 -3.56 -10.87 -1.37
CA LYS A 295 -3.99 -12.15 -0.79
C LYS A 295 -3.71 -12.15 0.70
N ALA A 296 -4.73 -12.51 1.49
CA ALA A 296 -4.59 -12.71 2.92
C ALA A 296 -4.03 -14.11 3.21
N PHE A 297 -3.10 -14.18 4.16
CA PHE A 297 -2.54 -15.41 4.69
C PHE A 297 -2.80 -15.40 6.19
N THR A 298 -3.72 -16.25 6.63
CA THR A 298 -4.16 -16.33 8.02
C THR A 298 -3.95 -17.73 8.58
N SER A 299 -3.47 -17.83 9.81
CA SER A 299 -3.27 -19.12 10.51
C SER A 299 -4.60 -19.80 10.88
N GLN A 300 -5.72 -19.08 10.71
CA GLN A 300 -7.06 -19.62 10.80
C GLN A 300 -7.59 -19.86 9.39
N ASN A 301 -7.88 -21.13 9.06
CA ASN A 301 -8.78 -21.44 7.96
C ASN A 301 -10.21 -20.98 8.34
N PRO A 302 -11.02 -20.54 7.37
CA PRO A 302 -12.47 -20.42 7.58
C PRO A 302 -13.09 -21.76 8.02
#